data_AF-A0A1G7M4K9-F1
#
_entry.id   AF-A0A1G7M4K9-F1
#
_cell.length_a   1.000
_cell.length_b   1.000
_cell.length_c   1.000
_cell.angle_alpha   90.00
_cell.angle_beta   90.00
_cell.angle_gamma   90.00
#
_symmetry.space_group_name_H-M   'P 1'
#
loop_
_entity.id
_entity.type
_entity.pdbx_description
1 polymer ?
#
loop_
_entity_poly.entity_id
_entity_poly.type
_entity_poly.pdbx_seq_one_letter_code
_entity_poly.pdbx_strand_id
1 'polypeptide(L)'
;MRNIILTFILLTSGILFAQKTDSLKLEQIYQKIDSIKYSESDFTIMQKYFNENSELNKLISEKAEQGDKNATDLIEILALKYDKANKKYGEKEIKVLIYSYYMSLGIQEKFNRLNSDLDAELDSLKLQKKYFEKEIKKDKRIIDSLKNK
;
A
#
# COMPACT_ATOMS: atom_id res chain seq x y z
N MET A 1 -8.93 -5.86 -1.46
CA MET A 1 -7.59 -5.27 -1.63
C MET A 1 -7.34 -3.98 -0.83
N ARG A 2 -8.38 -3.19 -0.48
CA ARG A 2 -8.27 -1.95 0.31
C ARG A 2 -7.51 -2.06 1.66
N ASN A 3 -7.61 -3.18 2.37
CA ASN A 3 -6.97 -3.35 3.69
C ASN A 3 -5.44 -3.56 3.68
N ILE A 4 -4.82 -3.97 2.57
CA ILE A 4 -3.38 -4.32 2.57
C ILE A 4 -2.52 -3.06 2.63
N ILE A 5 -2.93 -2.00 1.94
CA ILE A 5 -2.22 -0.70 1.90
C ILE A 5 -2.27 -0.03 3.28
N LEU A 6 -3.42 -0.11 3.95
CA LEU A 6 -3.65 0.42 5.30
C LEU A 6 -2.75 -0.26 6.35
N THR A 7 -2.70 -1.59 6.31
CA THR A 7 -1.82 -2.39 7.18
C THR A 7 -0.35 -2.09 6.89
N PHE A 8 0.03 -1.83 5.62
CA PHE A 8 1.42 -1.54 5.27
C PHE A 8 1.87 -0.15 5.73
N ILE A 9 1.02 0.87 5.61
CA ILE A 9 1.29 2.22 6.14
C ILE A 9 1.49 2.15 7.66
N LEU A 10 0.59 1.49 8.38
CA LEU A 10 0.68 1.29 9.83
C LEU A 10 1.86 0.42 10.25
N LEU A 11 2.21 -0.59 9.44
CA LEU A 11 3.41 -1.39 9.66
C LEU A 11 4.67 -0.55 9.41
N THR A 12 4.75 0.28 8.37
CA THR A 12 5.94 1.10 8.13
C THR A 12 6.10 2.22 9.15
N SER A 13 5.02 2.89 9.56
CA SER A 13 5.06 3.83 10.67
C SER A 13 5.40 3.10 11.98
N GLY A 14 4.75 1.96 12.24
CA GLY A 14 5.03 1.11 13.39
C GLY A 14 6.46 0.56 13.42
N ILE A 15 7.07 0.21 12.29
CA ILE A 15 8.46 -0.29 12.15
C ILE A 15 9.47 0.82 12.40
N LEU A 16 9.13 2.07 12.04
CA LEU A 16 10.01 3.23 12.23
C LEU A 16 9.93 3.77 13.67
N PHE A 17 8.77 3.63 14.32
CA PHE A 17 8.60 3.91 15.75
C PHE A 17 8.93 2.72 16.67
N ALA A 18 8.94 1.48 16.16
CA ALA A 18 9.31 0.28 16.93
C ALA A 18 10.81 -0.01 16.85
N GLN A 19 11.42 -0.08 18.02
CA GLN A 19 12.84 -0.34 18.27
C GLN A 19 13.36 -1.76 17.87
N LYS A 20 12.71 -2.48 16.94
CA LYS A 20 13.07 -3.87 16.57
C LYS A 20 13.37 -4.09 15.08
N THR A 21 13.68 -3.04 14.35
CA THR A 21 14.30 -3.16 13.02
C THR A 21 15.80 -3.42 13.22
N ASP A 22 16.38 -4.34 12.43
CA ASP A 22 17.84 -4.51 12.34
C ASP A 22 18.51 -3.13 12.22
N SER A 23 19.35 -2.76 13.18
CA SER A 23 19.83 -1.38 13.37
C SER A 23 20.50 -0.82 12.12
N LEU A 24 21.17 -1.69 11.37
CA LEU A 24 21.87 -1.36 10.14
C LEU A 24 20.91 -0.98 9.00
N LYS A 25 19.74 -1.63 8.92
CA LYS A 25 18.69 -1.28 7.94
C LYS A 25 17.98 0.00 8.32
N LEU A 26 17.79 0.23 9.61
CA LEU A 26 17.17 1.45 10.11
C LEU A 26 18.05 2.68 9.83
N GLU A 27 19.36 2.55 10.03
CA GLU A 27 20.33 3.61 9.75
C GLU A 27 20.39 3.95 8.25
N GLN A 28 20.36 2.96 7.36
CA GLN A 28 20.27 3.17 5.91
C GLN A 28 18.98 3.91 5.50
N ILE A 29 17.85 3.58 6.14
CA ILE A 29 16.59 4.28 5.90
C ILE A 29 16.71 5.74 6.35
N TYR A 30 17.28 6.01 7.53
CA TYR A 30 17.48 7.38 8.00
C TYR A 30 18.43 8.18 7.10
N GLN A 31 19.56 7.61 6.67
CA GLN A 31 20.47 8.26 5.73
C GLN A 31 19.76 8.63 4.42
N LYS A 32 18.91 7.73 3.91
CA LYS A 32 18.12 8.00 2.71
C LYS A 32 17.11 9.11 2.94
N ILE A 33 16.40 9.11 4.07
CA ILE A 33 15.42 10.15 4.43
C ILE A 33 16.11 11.51 4.58
N ASP A 34 17.26 11.55 5.27
CA ASP A 34 18.01 12.79 5.52
C ASP A 34 18.56 13.41 4.22
N SER A 35 18.84 12.58 3.21
CA SER A 35 19.25 13.05 1.88
C SER A 35 18.13 13.75 1.08
N ILE A 36 16.87 13.57 1.49
CA ILE A 36 15.71 14.12 0.79
C ILE A 36 15.25 15.39 1.51
N LYS A 37 15.04 16.46 0.73
CA LYS A 37 14.43 17.70 1.23
C LYS A 37 12.93 17.63 1.00
N TYR A 38 12.17 17.45 2.09
CA TYR A 38 10.72 17.58 2.09
C TYR A 38 10.31 19.00 2.43
N SER A 39 9.21 19.45 1.83
CA SER A 39 8.62 20.77 1.97
C SER A 39 7.35 20.73 2.82
N GLU A 40 6.89 21.90 3.27
CA GLU A 40 5.55 22.05 3.87
C GLU A 40 4.42 21.57 2.93
N SER A 41 4.62 21.71 1.62
CA SER A 41 3.66 21.21 0.63
C SER A 41 3.56 19.68 0.69
N ASP A 42 4.69 18.97 0.81
CA ASP A 42 4.69 17.51 0.92
C ASP A 42 3.98 17.05 2.19
N PHE A 43 4.18 17.76 3.30
CA PHE A 43 3.45 17.53 4.55
C PHE A 43 1.94 17.75 4.38
N THR A 44 1.53 18.82 3.70
CA THR A 44 0.12 19.13 3.45
C THR A 44 -0.54 18.08 2.55
N ILE A 45 0.17 17.62 1.51
CA ILE A 45 -0.29 16.54 0.63
C ILE A 45 -0.50 15.25 1.41
N MET A 46 0.49 14.88 2.25
CA MET A 46 0.39 13.73 3.14
C MET A 46 -0.82 13.88 4.08
N GLN A 47 -0.94 15.01 4.78
CA GLN A 47 -2.07 15.26 5.69
C GLN A 47 -3.42 15.09 5.01
N LYS A 48 -3.57 15.69 3.82
CA LYS A 48 -4.78 15.56 3.01
C LYS A 48 -5.09 14.11 2.68
N TYR A 49 -4.10 13.33 2.25
CA TYR A 49 -4.28 11.90 1.95
C TYR A 49 -4.79 11.11 3.16
N PHE A 50 -4.19 11.30 4.34
CA PHE A 50 -4.61 10.60 5.55
C PHE A 50 -6.01 11.02 6.01
N ASN A 51 -6.33 12.32 5.94
CA ASN A 51 -7.61 12.85 6.40
C ASN A 51 -8.78 12.51 5.45
N GLU A 52 -8.54 12.47 4.14
CA GLU A 52 -9.57 12.14 3.15
C GLU A 52 -9.83 10.63 3.02
N ASN A 53 -8.89 9.80 3.49
CA ASN A 53 -9.05 8.35 3.47
C ASN A 53 -9.80 7.87 4.72
N SER A 54 -11.13 7.76 4.61
CA SER A 54 -12.01 7.39 5.72
C SER A 54 -11.71 6.04 6.37
N GLU A 55 -11.26 5.05 5.58
CA GLU A 55 -10.88 3.73 6.12
C GLU A 55 -9.57 3.80 6.92
N LEU A 56 -8.59 4.58 6.43
CA LEU A 56 -7.32 4.81 7.12
C LEU A 56 -7.53 5.57 8.42
N ASN A 57 -8.33 6.63 8.38
CA ASN A 57 -8.64 7.43 9.55
C ASN A 57 -9.36 6.60 10.62
N LYS A 58 -10.33 5.77 10.21
CA LYS A 58 -11.01 4.83 11.11
C LYS A 58 -10.03 3.86 11.77
N LEU A 59 -9.13 3.26 10.99
CA LEU A 59 -8.17 2.28 11.50
C LEU A 59 -7.14 2.92 12.46
N ILE A 60 -6.65 4.12 12.15
CA ILE A 60 -5.75 4.87 13.03
C ILE A 60 -6.48 5.22 14.33
N SER A 61 -7.73 5.67 14.26
CA SER A 61 -8.55 5.99 15.43
C SER A 61 -8.78 4.77 16.32
N GLU A 62 -9.17 3.62 15.74
CA GLU A 62 -9.34 2.36 16.47
C GLU A 62 -8.04 1.92 17.17
N LYS A 63 -6.88 2.14 16.53
CA LYS A 63 -5.57 1.82 17.13
C LYS A 63 -5.24 2.77 18.28
N ALA A 64 -5.51 4.06 18.14
CA ALA A 64 -5.32 5.03 19.21
C ALA A 64 -6.22 4.71 20.42
N GLU A 65 -7.49 4.34 20.19
CA GLU A 65 -8.43 3.89 21.24
C GLU A 65 -7.95 2.61 21.95
N GLN A 66 -7.24 1.73 21.24
CA GLN A 66 -6.58 0.54 21.81
C GLN A 66 -5.31 0.86 22.59
N GLY A 67 -4.92 2.14 22.70
CA GLY A 67 -3.74 2.59 23.43
C GLY A 67 -2.44 2.57 22.61
N ASP A 68 -2.51 2.45 21.28
CA ASP A 68 -1.34 2.60 20.42
C ASP A 68 -0.87 4.06 20.42
N LYS A 69 0.30 4.29 21.03
CA LYS A 69 0.91 5.62 21.13
C LYS A 69 1.27 6.19 19.77
N ASN A 70 1.71 5.35 18.83
CA ASN A 70 2.10 5.81 17.48
C ASN A 70 0.88 6.28 16.70
N ALA A 71 -0.25 5.59 16.87
CA ALA A 71 -1.51 6.02 16.27
C ALA A 71 -2.01 7.34 16.88
N THR A 72 -1.89 7.49 18.20
CA THR A 72 -2.21 8.74 18.90
C THR A 72 -1.34 9.91 18.40
N ASP A 73 -0.02 9.70 18.33
CA ASP A 73 0.93 10.71 17.84
C ASP A 73 0.66 11.05 16.38
N LEU A 74 0.33 10.07 15.54
CA LEU A 74 -0.03 10.31 14.14
C LEU A 74 -1.29 11.20 14.03
N ILE A 75 -2.34 10.94 14.81
CA ILE A 75 -3.54 11.79 14.83
C ILE A 75 -3.17 13.22 15.22
N GLU A 76 -2.34 13.39 16.25
CA GLU A 76 -1.93 14.72 16.68
C GLU A 76 -1.09 15.45 15.61
N ILE A 77 -0.13 14.76 14.99
CA ILE A 77 0.67 15.33 13.89
C ILE A 77 -0.23 15.75 12.72
N LEU A 78 -1.22 14.94 12.36
CA LEU A 78 -2.16 15.22 11.28
C LEU A 78 -3.10 16.41 11.57
N ALA A 79 -3.24 16.83 12.83
CA ALA A 79 -4.02 17.99 13.24
C ALA A 79 -3.22 19.31 13.29
N LEU A 80 -1.88 19.24 13.27
CA LEU A 80 -1.01 20.40 13.41
C LEU A 80 -0.60 21.01 12.06
N LYS A 81 -0.31 22.30 12.04
CA LYS A 81 0.41 22.92 10.89
C LYS A 81 1.86 22.43 10.87
N TYR A 82 2.48 22.40 9.68
CA TYR A 82 3.86 21.91 9.48
C TYR A 82 4.86 22.45 10.50
N ASP A 83 4.94 23.78 10.67
CA ASP A 83 5.86 24.40 11.64
C ASP A 83 5.62 23.96 13.08
N LYS A 84 4.34 23.76 13.46
CA LYS A 84 3.97 23.31 14.81
C LYS A 84 4.31 21.83 15.01
N ALA A 85 4.06 21.01 13.99
CA ALA A 85 4.39 19.60 14.00
C ALA A 85 5.92 19.41 14.10
N ASN A 86 6.69 20.13 13.27
CA ASN A 86 8.15 20.14 13.34
C ASN A 86 8.68 20.60 14.69
N LYS A 87 8.12 21.67 15.26
CA LYS A 87 8.55 22.18 16.57
C LYS A 87 8.30 21.18 17.70
N LYS A 88 7.20 20.42 17.64
CA LYS A 88 6.81 19.46 18.69
C LYS A 88 7.50 18.10 18.54
N TYR A 89 7.53 17.56 17.33
CA TYR A 89 7.97 16.19 17.06
C TYR A 89 9.38 16.09 16.49
N GLY A 90 9.92 17.18 15.94
CA GLY A 90 11.23 17.18 15.28
C GLY A 90 11.14 16.97 13.77
N GLU A 91 12.09 17.58 13.04
CA GLU A 91 12.15 17.49 11.57
C GLU A 91 12.30 16.04 11.10
N LYS A 92 13.09 15.23 11.80
CA LYS A 92 13.36 13.84 11.42
C LYS A 92 12.09 13.00 11.40
N GLU A 93 11.27 13.11 12.44
CA GLU A 93 10.00 12.40 12.60
C GLU A 93 9.01 12.79 11.51
N ILE A 94 8.93 14.09 11.18
CA ILE A 94 8.08 14.57 10.09
C ILE A 94 8.58 14.06 8.73
N LYS A 95 9.89 14.09 8.47
CA LYS A 95 10.47 13.52 7.24
C LYS A 95 10.19 12.02 7.11
N VAL A 96 10.26 11.28 8.20
CA VAL A 96 9.94 9.85 8.26
C VAL A 96 8.49 9.57 7.84
N LEU A 97 7.55 10.38 8.33
CA LEU A 97 6.14 10.25 7.97
C LEU A 97 5.91 10.55 6.49
N ILE A 98 6.48 11.63 5.97
CA ILE A 98 6.36 12.02 4.56
C ILE A 98 6.99 10.94 3.66
N TYR A 99 8.17 10.42 4.02
CA TYR A 99 8.81 9.32 3.29
C TYR A 99 7.94 8.06 3.27
N SER A 100 7.36 7.69 4.41
CA SER A 100 6.48 6.52 4.54
C SER A 100 5.24 6.66 3.65
N TYR A 101 4.67 7.86 3.59
CA TYR A 101 3.57 8.19 2.68
C TYR A 101 3.94 7.94 1.21
N TYR A 102 5.04 8.53 0.71
CA TYR A 102 5.43 8.33 -0.70
C TYR A 102 5.81 6.88 -1.01
N MET A 103 6.45 6.19 -0.08
CA MET A 103 6.73 4.75 -0.21
C MET A 103 5.44 3.94 -0.33
N SER A 104 4.42 4.27 0.47
CA SER A 104 3.13 3.58 0.41
C SER A 104 2.43 3.76 -0.94
N LEU A 105 2.48 4.96 -1.52
CA LEU A 105 1.93 5.23 -2.85
C LEU A 105 2.64 4.41 -3.93
N GLY A 106 3.99 4.39 -3.91
CA GLY A 106 4.76 3.61 -4.87
C GLY A 106 4.50 2.09 -4.77
N ILE A 107 4.24 1.58 -3.55
CA ILE A 107 3.85 0.18 -3.35
C ILE A 107 2.44 -0.07 -3.89
N GLN A 108 1.49 0.84 -3.62
CA GLN A 108 0.13 0.75 -4.14
C GLN A 108 0.12 0.72 -5.67
N GLU A 109 0.90 1.57 -6.33
CA GLU A 109 1.03 1.55 -7.79
C GLU A 109 1.57 0.23 -8.32
N LYS A 110 2.63 -0.31 -7.70
CA LYS A 110 3.19 -1.62 -8.07
C LYS A 110 2.17 -2.73 -7.91
N PHE A 111 1.43 -2.72 -6.80
CA PHE A 111 0.40 -3.74 -6.54
C PHE A 111 -0.75 -3.66 -7.54
N ASN A 112 -1.20 -2.44 -7.88
CA ASN A 112 -2.23 -2.24 -8.90
C ASN A 112 -1.79 -2.75 -10.28
N ARG A 113 -0.51 -2.53 -10.65
CA ARG A 113 0.04 -3.07 -11.90
C ARG A 113 0.05 -4.59 -11.89
N LEU A 114 0.58 -5.21 -10.82
CA LEU A 114 0.59 -6.66 -10.68
C LEU A 114 -0.82 -7.26 -10.74
N ASN A 115 -1.80 -6.61 -10.12
CA ASN A 115 -3.17 -7.10 -10.15
C ASN A 115 -3.78 -6.99 -11.56
N SER A 116 -3.51 -5.88 -12.27
CA SER A 116 -3.94 -5.73 -13.67
C SER A 116 -3.31 -6.77 -14.59
N ASP A 117 -2.02 -7.08 -14.40
CA ASP A 117 -1.32 -8.09 -15.18
C ASP A 117 -1.91 -9.49 -14.92
N LEU A 118 -2.21 -9.80 -13.66
CA LEU A 118 -2.86 -11.05 -13.26
C LEU A 118 -4.27 -11.18 -13.85
N ASP A 119 -5.07 -10.11 -13.83
CA ASP A 119 -6.42 -10.10 -14.40
C ASP A 119 -6.37 -10.35 -15.92
N ALA A 120 -5.42 -9.73 -16.63
CA ALA A 120 -5.21 -9.94 -18.06
C ALA A 120 -4.79 -11.38 -18.39
N GLU A 121 -3.89 -11.97 -17.58
CA GLU A 121 -3.47 -13.36 -17.73
C GLU A 121 -4.63 -14.32 -17.48
N LEU A 122 -5.43 -14.07 -16.44
CA LEU A 122 -6.60 -14.87 -16.12
C LEU A 122 -7.63 -14.86 -17.27
N ASP A 123 -7.87 -13.71 -17.89
CA ASP A 123 -8.79 -13.59 -19.01
C ASP A 123 -8.26 -14.28 -20.28
N SER A 124 -6.95 -14.23 -20.52
CA SER A 124 -6.29 -15.01 -21.57
C SER A 124 -6.49 -16.52 -21.37
N LEU A 125 -6.29 -17.02 -20.14
CA LEU A 125 -6.49 -18.43 -19.80
C LEU A 125 -7.95 -18.87 -19.96
N LYS A 126 -8.91 -18.03 -19.58
CA LYS A 126 -10.34 -18.30 -19.82
C LYS A 126 -10.66 -18.41 -21.31
N LEU A 127 -10.07 -17.56 -22.14
CA LEU A 127 -10.26 -17.59 -23.59
C LEU A 127 -9.66 -18.87 -24.20
N GLN A 128 -8.45 -19.25 -23.79
CA GLN A 128 -7.80 -20.48 -24.23
C GLN A 128 -8.63 -21.72 -23.82
N LYS A 129 -9.11 -21.77 -22.58
CA LYS A 129 -10.01 -22.84 -22.12
C LYS A 129 -11.23 -22.96 -23.01
N LYS A 130 -11.91 -21.84 -23.31
CA LYS A 130 -13.08 -21.82 -24.19
C LYS A 130 -12.78 -22.27 -25.61
N TYR A 131 -11.58 -21.98 -26.12
CA TYR A 131 -11.11 -22.48 -27.42
C TYR A 131 -10.96 -24.01 -27.40
N PHE A 132 -10.23 -24.56 -26.42
CA PHE A 132 -10.03 -26.00 -26.30
C PHE A 132 -11.34 -26.76 -26.09
N GLU A 133 -12.28 -26.22 -25.29
CA GLU A 133 -13.62 -26.81 -25.12
C GLU A 133 -14.40 -26.92 -26.43
N LYS A 134 -14.26 -25.92 -27.33
CA LYS A 134 -14.89 -25.96 -28.66
C LYS A 134 -14.24 -27.01 -29.56
N GLU A 135 -12.91 -27.08 -29.60
CA GLU A 135 -12.20 -28.07 -30.41
C GLU A 135 -12.50 -29.50 -29.94
N ILE A 136 -12.45 -29.76 -28.63
CA ILE A 136 -12.81 -31.08 -28.06
C ILE A 136 -14.25 -31.46 -28.45
N LYS A 137 -15.20 -30.52 -28.42
CA LYS A 137 -16.60 -30.78 -28.81
C LYS A 137 -16.73 -31.06 -30.31
N LYS A 138 -15.95 -30.39 -31.15
CA LYS A 138 -15.90 -30.61 -32.59
C LYS A 138 -15.32 -32.00 -32.90
N ASP A 139 -14.21 -32.36 -32.27
CA ASP A 139 -13.57 -33.67 -32.44
C ASP A 139 -14.50 -34.81 -32.03
N LYS A 140 -15.19 -34.68 -30.89
CA LYS A 140 -16.22 -35.65 -30.47
C LYS A 140 -17.30 -35.86 -31.54
N ARG A 141 -17.84 -34.79 -32.12
CA ARG A 141 -18.85 -34.88 -33.20
C ARG A 141 -18.32 -35.63 -34.42
N ILE A 142 -17.07 -35.38 -34.80
CA ILE A 142 -16.42 -36.07 -35.94
C ILE A 142 -16.29 -37.56 -35.63
N ILE A 143 -15.76 -37.91 -34.45
CA ILE A 143 -15.61 -39.32 -34.02
C ILE A 143 -16.96 -40.04 -34.00
N ASP A 144 -17.99 -39.43 -33.43
CA ASP A 144 -19.33 -40.02 -33.35
C ASP A 144 -19.94 -40.22 -34.76
N SER A 145 -19.69 -39.30 -35.69
CA SER A 145 -20.14 -39.43 -37.09
C SER A 145 -19.45 -40.56 -37.85
N LEU A 146 -18.19 -40.87 -37.51
CA LEU A 146 -17.42 -41.95 -38.12
C LEU A 146 -17.80 -43.32 -37.57
N LYS A 147 -18.28 -43.41 -36.32
CA LYS A 147 -18.73 -44.66 -35.68
C LYS A 147 -20.11 -45.13 -36.12
N ASN A 148 -20.95 -44.22 -36.63
CA ASN A 148 -22.31 -44.49 -37.08
C ASN A 148 -22.43 -44.71 -38.60
N LYS A 149 -21.30 -45.00 -39.27
CA LYS A 149 -21.23 -45.48 -40.65
C LYS A 149 -20.86 -46.96 -40.64
#